data_AF-A0A1S3CK05-F1
#
_entry.id   AF-A0A1S3CK05-F1
#
_cell.length_a   1.000
_cell.length_b   1.000
_cell.length_c   1.000
_cell.angle_alpha   90.00
_cell.angle_beta   90.00
_cell.angle_gamma   90.00
#
_symmetry.space_group_name_H-M   'P 1'
#
loop_
_entity.id
_entity.type
_entity.pdbx_description
1 polymer ?
#
loop_
_entity_poly.entity_id
_entity_poly.type
_entity_poly.pdbx_seq_one_letter_code
_entity_poly.pdbx_strand_id
1 'polypeptide(L)'
;MYVSSWHICLHSNIFSKQMKVVIPLGDNDEIRRTQHTFINLVVTIILSMGTGGHGVPLLGSPDGRVRYKYASFWNRNHVVRALQHTVNNFREMLEAEKKERKREETANMEGLFIWRGLIL
;
A
#
# COMPACT_ATOMS: atom_id res chain seq x y z
N MET A 1 -6.43 -7.68 11.38
CA MET A 1 -5.85 -6.88 10.28
C MET A 1 -6.80 -5.73 10.03
N TYR A 2 -6.26 -4.52 9.92
CA TYR A 2 -7.00 -3.31 9.64
C TYR A 2 -6.47 -2.70 8.35
N VAL A 3 -7.38 -2.20 7.50
CA VAL A 3 -7.04 -1.61 6.21
C VAL A 3 -7.59 -0.19 6.19
N SER A 4 -6.72 0.77 5.89
CA SER A 4 -7.06 2.18 5.70
C SER A 4 -6.78 2.59 4.26
N SER A 5 -7.09 3.83 3.90
CA SER A 5 -6.82 4.37 2.56
C SER A 5 -5.32 4.52 2.24
N TRP A 6 -4.43 4.42 3.25
CA TRP A 6 -2.99 4.66 3.10
C TRP A 6 -2.12 3.53 3.65
N HIS A 7 -2.63 2.73 4.59
CA HIS A 7 -1.85 1.74 5.32
C HIS A 7 -2.64 0.45 5.57
N ILE A 8 -1.93 -0.67 5.58
CA ILE A 8 -2.39 -1.95 6.11
C ILE A 8 -1.71 -2.15 7.48
N CYS A 9 -2.51 -2.37 8.51
CA CYS A 9 -2.04 -2.50 9.88
C CYS A 9 -2.37 -3.89 10.44
N LEU A 10 -1.37 -4.53 11.04
CA LEU A 10 -1.58 -5.68 11.91
C LEU A 10 -1.21 -5.29 13.34
N HIS A 11 -2.13 -5.53 14.25
CA HIS A 11 -1.86 -5.53 15.68
C HIS A 11 -2.12 -6.93 16.21
N SER A 12 -1.14 -7.49 16.92
CA SER A 12 -1.23 -8.78 17.58
C SER A 12 -0.71 -8.65 19.02
N ASN A 13 -1.45 -9.24 19.95
CA ASN A 13 -1.07 -9.34 21.36
C ASN A 13 -1.01 -10.83 21.74
N ILE A 14 -0.06 -11.55 21.14
CA ILE A 14 0.18 -12.96 21.44
C ILE A 14 1.40 -13.04 22.37
N PHE A 15 1.24 -13.70 23.53
CA PHE A 15 2.27 -13.88 24.58
C PHE A 15 2.81 -12.59 25.22
N SER A 16 1.95 -11.57 25.42
CA SER A 16 2.34 -10.26 26.00
C SER A 16 3.41 -9.51 25.21
N LYS A 17 3.76 -9.97 24.00
CA LYS A 17 4.60 -9.27 23.04
C LYS A 17 3.69 -8.53 22.08
N GLN A 18 3.65 -7.20 22.19
CA GLN A 18 2.95 -6.38 21.22
C GLN A 18 3.68 -6.44 19.88
N MET A 19 3.02 -6.99 18.88
CA MET A 19 3.52 -7.02 17.52
C MET A 19 2.65 -6.10 16.67
N LYS A 20 3.24 -4.97 16.26
CA LYS A 20 2.61 -3.97 15.41
C LYS A 20 3.37 -3.95 14.08
N VAL A 21 2.65 -4.26 13.01
CA VAL A 21 3.14 -4.14 11.63
C VAL A 21 2.31 -3.07 10.96
N VAL A 22 2.97 -2.07 10.39
CA VAL A 22 2.33 -1.02 9.57
C VAL A 22 3.00 -1.04 8.21
N ILE A 23 2.21 -1.32 7.17
CA ILE A 23 2.65 -1.40 5.79
C ILE A 23 2.01 -0.25 5.01
N PRO A 24 2.80 0.73 4.53
CA PRO A 24 2.30 1.75 3.61
C PRO A 24 1.77 1.12 2.32
N LEU A 25 0.66 1.64 1.80
CA LEU A 25 0.09 1.13 0.55
C LEU A 25 1.02 1.35 -0.64
N GLY A 26 1.83 2.42 -0.63
CA GLY A 26 2.82 2.72 -1.66
C GLY A 26 3.95 1.69 -1.77
N ASP A 27 4.19 0.92 -0.70
CA ASP A 27 5.25 -0.09 -0.68
C ASP A 27 4.75 -1.46 -1.18
N ASN A 28 3.43 -1.62 -1.37
CA ASN A 28 2.85 -2.88 -1.82
C ASN A 28 3.03 -3.09 -3.32
N ASP A 29 3.82 -4.11 -3.66
CA ASP A 29 4.03 -4.51 -5.04
C ASP A 29 2.98 -5.53 -5.48
N GLU A 30 2.72 -6.56 -4.65
CA GLU A 30 1.84 -7.66 -5.01
C GLU A 30 1.05 -8.23 -3.82
N ILE A 31 -0.24 -8.51 -4.04
CA ILE A 31 -1.09 -9.28 -3.11
C ILE A 31 -1.38 -10.64 -3.73
N ARG A 32 -0.80 -11.69 -3.15
CA ARG A 32 -0.93 -13.07 -3.64
C ARG A 32 -1.81 -13.92 -2.74
N ARG A 33 -2.58 -14.80 -3.40
CA ARG A 33 -3.26 -15.92 -2.76
C ARG A 33 -2.31 -17.10 -2.77
N THR A 34 -2.08 -17.75 -1.63
CA THR A 34 -1.29 -18.98 -1.61
C THR A 34 -2.15 -20.14 -2.14
N GLN A 35 -1.64 -20.88 -3.13
CA GLN A 35 -2.40 -21.96 -3.81
C GLN A 35 -2.45 -23.27 -3.02
N HIS A 36 -1.56 -23.48 -2.04
CA HIS A 36 -1.52 -24.73 -1.29
C HIS A 36 -2.50 -24.75 -0.11
N THR A 37 -3.49 -25.64 -0.25
CA THR A 37 -4.42 -26.19 0.76
C THR A 37 -5.65 -25.36 1.13
N PHE A 38 -6.81 -26.01 1.00
CA PHE A 38 -8.13 -25.59 1.52
C PHE A 38 -8.13 -25.31 3.04
N ILE A 39 -7.10 -25.79 3.76
CA ILE A 39 -7.00 -25.78 5.23
C ILE A 39 -6.28 -24.51 5.73
N ASN A 40 -5.20 -24.08 5.07
CA ASN A 40 -4.43 -22.91 5.49
C ASN A 40 -4.74 -21.70 4.58
N LEU A 41 -5.76 -20.94 4.99
CA LEU A 41 -6.19 -19.73 4.30
C LEU A 41 -5.19 -18.58 4.53
N VAL A 42 -4.18 -18.50 3.65
CA VAL A 42 -3.09 -17.53 3.71
C VAL A 42 -3.19 -16.47 2.62
N VAL A 43 -2.97 -15.21 3.01
CA VAL A 43 -2.74 -14.07 2.12
C VAL A 43 -1.29 -13.63 2.28
N THR A 44 -0.58 -13.49 1.15
CA THR A 44 0.79 -13.00 1.14
C THR A 44 0.81 -11.59 0.57
N ILE A 45 1.42 -10.66 1.31
CA ILE A 45 1.68 -9.30 0.87
C ILE A 45 3.18 -9.18 0.60
N ILE A 46 3.53 -8.80 -0.63
CA ILE A 46 4.91 -8.65 -1.09
C ILE A 46 5.19 -7.16 -1.25
N LEU A 47 6.23 -6.67 -0.57
CA LEU A 47 6.67 -5.29 -0.73
C LEU A 47 7.70 -5.16 -1.85
N SER A 48 7.79 -3.95 -2.40
CA SER A 48 8.83 -3.58 -3.35
C SER A 48 10.22 -3.74 -2.74
N MET A 49 11.25 -3.90 -3.59
CA MET A 49 12.63 -3.98 -3.09
C MET A 49 13.03 -2.66 -2.43
N GLY A 50 13.66 -2.72 -1.25
CA GLY A 50 14.15 -1.55 -0.54
C GLY A 50 13.12 -0.83 0.35
N THR A 51 11.84 -1.25 0.34
CA THR A 51 10.82 -0.73 1.25
C THR A 51 10.70 -1.63 2.48
N GLY A 52 11.10 -1.09 3.64
CA GLY A 52 11.08 -1.79 4.92
C GLY A 52 9.83 -1.45 5.71
N GLY A 53 8.89 -2.38 5.84
CA GLY A 53 7.78 -2.24 6.78
C GLY A 53 8.31 -2.16 8.22
N HIS A 54 7.77 -1.23 9.02
CA HIS A 54 8.12 -1.13 10.44
C HIS A 54 7.47 -2.29 11.22
N GLY A 55 8.31 -3.17 11.76
CA GLY A 55 7.94 -4.22 12.71
C GLY A 55 8.07 -5.64 12.15
N VAL A 56 8.79 -6.49 12.92
CA VAL A 56 8.98 -7.95 12.77
C VAL A 56 10.09 -8.38 11.79
N PRO A 57 10.92 -9.39 12.14
CA PRO A 57 11.94 -9.92 11.24
C PRO A 57 11.36 -10.35 9.90
N LEU A 58 11.95 -9.77 8.86
CA LEU A 58 11.56 -10.00 7.48
C LEU A 58 11.92 -11.45 7.13
N LEU A 59 10.98 -12.21 6.57
CA LEU A 59 11.34 -13.43 5.86
C LEU A 59 11.97 -13.00 4.53
N GLY A 60 13.21 -12.53 4.61
CA GLY A 60 13.99 -12.09 3.47
C GLY A 60 14.14 -13.26 2.52
N SER A 61 13.69 -13.06 1.29
CA SER A 61 13.90 -14.06 0.26
C SER A 61 15.13 -13.75 -0.58
N PRO A 62 15.66 -14.75 -1.31
CA PRO A 62 16.85 -14.57 -2.15
C PRO A 62 16.71 -13.45 -3.19
N ASP A 63 15.47 -13.07 -3.51
CA ASP A 63 15.08 -11.96 -4.39
C ASP A 63 15.15 -10.57 -3.74
N GLY A 64 15.51 -10.48 -2.45
CA GLY A 64 15.60 -9.21 -1.70
C GLY A 64 14.25 -8.57 -1.37
N ARG A 65 13.13 -9.24 -1.65
CA ARG A 65 11.77 -8.72 -1.39
C ARG A 65 11.28 -9.11 -0.01
N VAL A 66 10.49 -8.23 0.59
CA VAL A 66 9.86 -8.49 1.89
C VAL A 66 8.53 -9.19 1.68
N ARG A 67 8.27 -10.24 2.45
CA ARG A 67 7.02 -11.01 2.37
C ARG A 67 6.35 -11.14 3.73
N TYR A 68 5.15 -10.59 3.86
CA TYR A 68 4.26 -10.82 4.99
C TYR A 68 3.26 -11.91 4.64
N LYS A 69 3.18 -12.94 5.49
CA LYS A 69 2.19 -14.02 5.36
C LYS A 69 1.19 -13.92 6.51
N TYR A 70 -0.06 -13.68 6.16
CA TYR A 70 -1.17 -13.64 7.12
C TYR A 70 -2.03 -14.88 6.91
N ALA A 71 -2.27 -15.64 7.97
CA ALA A 71 -3.07 -16.86 7.93
C ALA A 71 -4.41 -16.68 8.65
N SER A 72 -5.21 -17.75 8.67
CA SER A 72 -6.45 -17.85 9.47
C SER A 72 -7.56 -16.88 9.06
N PHE A 73 -7.63 -16.52 7.78
CA PHE A 73 -8.76 -15.73 7.28
C PHE A 73 -10.00 -16.60 7.12
N TRP A 74 -11.11 -16.23 7.78
CA TRP A 74 -12.41 -16.87 7.59
C TRP A 74 -12.85 -16.89 6.11
N ASN A 75 -12.62 -15.79 5.39
CA ASN A 75 -12.90 -15.69 3.95
C ASN A 75 -11.73 -15.03 3.22
N ARG A 76 -10.71 -15.83 2.88
CA ARG A 76 -9.52 -15.39 2.15
C ARG A 76 -9.85 -14.65 0.85
N ASN A 77 -10.84 -15.13 0.10
CA ASN A 77 -11.16 -14.58 -1.22
C ASN A 77 -11.74 -13.16 -1.10
N HIS A 78 -12.62 -12.95 -0.11
CA HIS A 78 -13.15 -11.62 0.19
C HIS A 78 -12.02 -10.67 0.60
N VAL A 79 -11.13 -11.12 1.50
CA VAL A 79 -10.00 -10.31 1.96
C VAL A 79 -9.07 -9.92 0.82
N VAL A 80 -8.75 -10.85 -0.08
CA VAL A 80 -7.88 -10.55 -1.23
C VAL A 80 -8.53 -9.54 -2.17
N ARG A 81 -9.83 -9.69 -2.45
CA ARG A 81 -10.56 -8.72 -3.29
C ARG A 81 -10.59 -7.34 -2.64
N ALA A 82 -10.85 -7.27 -1.33
CA ALA A 82 -10.84 -6.02 -0.58
C ALA A 82 -9.47 -5.34 -0.61
N LEU A 83 -8.39 -6.09 -0.36
CA LEU A 83 -7.02 -5.57 -0.41
C LEU A 83 -6.63 -5.08 -1.81
N GLN A 84 -6.96 -5.85 -2.85
CA GLN A 84 -6.72 -5.45 -4.25
C GLN A 84 -7.46 -4.16 -4.60
N HIS A 85 -8.73 -4.07 -4.21
CA HIS A 85 -9.53 -2.86 -4.39
C HIS A 85 -8.93 -1.65 -3.65
N THR A 86 -8.51 -1.80 -2.39
CA THR A 86 -7.86 -0.70 -1.65
C THR A 86 -6.57 -0.24 -2.31
N VAL A 87 -5.71 -1.16 -2.78
CA VAL A 87 -4.47 -0.80 -3.49
C VAL A 87 -4.77 -0.06 -4.78
N ASN A 88 -5.78 -0.48 -5.54
CA ASN A 88 -6.18 0.21 -6.77
C ASN A 88 -6.70 1.61 -6.48
N ASN A 89 -7.60 1.78 -5.51
CA ASN A 89 -8.11 3.09 -5.11
C ASN A 89 -7.00 4.03 -4.64
N PHE A 90 -6.00 3.49 -3.91
CA PHE A 90 -4.83 4.26 -3.51
C PHE A 90 -4.03 4.76 -4.71
N ARG A 91 -3.81 3.90 -5.72
CA ARG A 91 -3.11 4.29 -6.96
C ARG A 91 -3.88 5.35 -7.73
N GLU A 92 -5.19 5.18 -7.88
CA GLU A 92 -6.07 6.14 -8.55
C GLU A 92 -6.06 7.52 -7.86
N MET A 93 -6.17 7.53 -6.53
CA MET A 93 -6.07 8.76 -5.73
C MET A 93 -4.71 9.45 -5.90
N LEU A 94 -3.62 8.68 -5.92
CA LEU A 94 -2.26 9.22 -6.09
C LEU A 94 -2.05 9.80 -7.51
N GLU A 95 -2.66 9.19 -8.52
CA GLU A 95 -2.64 9.72 -9.89
C GLU A 95 -3.50 10.98 -10.04
N ALA A 96 -4.66 11.03 -9.37
CA ALA A 96 -5.52 12.21 -9.33
C ALA A 96 -4.79 13.40 -8.69
N GLU A 97 -4.14 13.20 -7.54
CA GLU A 97 -3.37 14.24 -6.85
C GLU A 97 -2.22 14.78 -7.73
N LYS A 98 -1.52 13.90 -8.46
CA LYS A 98 -0.48 14.31 -9.41
C LYS A 98 -1.05 15.16 -10.56
N LYS A 99 -2.26 14.85 -11.02
CA LYS A 99 -2.92 15.59 -12.10
C LYS A 99 -3.41 16.96 -11.62
N GLU A 100 -3.93 17.06 -10.41
CA GLU A 100 -4.32 18.32 -9.79
C GLU A 100 -3.11 19.23 -9.58
N ARG A 101 -2.01 18.71 -9.04
CA ARG A 101 -0.77 19.46 -8.88
C ARG A 101 -0.24 20.03 -10.20
N LYS A 102 -0.25 19.22 -11.26
CA LYS A 102 0.11 19.68 -12.62
C LYS A 102 -0.82 20.77 -13.12
N ARG A 103 -2.13 20.67 -12.86
CA ARG A 103 -3.11 21.69 -13.25
C ARG A 103 -2.88 23.00 -12.50
N GLU A 104 -2.60 22.93 -11.21
CA GLU A 104 -2.26 24.10 -10.39
C GLU A 104 -0.96 24.76 -10.88
N GLU A 105 0.08 23.97 -11.19
CA GLU A 105 1.32 24.48 -11.77
C GLU A 105 1.08 25.18 -13.11
N THR A 106 0.27 24.59 -14.01
CA THR A 106 -0.08 25.23 -15.28
C THR A 106 -0.89 26.50 -15.10
N ALA A 107 -1.87 26.50 -14.20
CA ALA A 107 -2.70 27.68 -13.92
C ALA A 107 -1.88 28.82 -13.29
N ASN A 108 -0.94 28.48 -12.40
CA ASN A 108 -0.04 29.45 -11.79
C ASN A 108 0.92 30.07 -12.84
N MET A 109 1.46 29.24 -13.76
CA MET A 109 2.27 29.73 -14.87
C MET A 109 1.47 30.65 -15.80
N GLU A 110 0.24 30.28 -16.18
CA GLU A 110 -0.65 31.12 -17.00
C GLU A 110 -0.96 32.46 -16.31
N GLY A 111 -1.26 32.44 -14.99
CA GLY A 111 -1.45 33.65 -14.21
C GLY A 111 -0.23 34.57 -14.19
N LEU A 112 0.98 34.00 -14.05
CA LEU A 112 2.25 34.71 -14.13
C LEU A 112 2.49 35.35 -15.52
N PHE A 113 2.15 34.65 -16.60
CA PHE A 113 2.24 35.18 -17.96
C PHE A 113 1.28 36.34 -18.18
N ILE A 114 0.01 36.21 -17.76
CA ILE A 114 -0.99 37.27 -17.86
C ILE A 114 -0.55 38.50 -17.06
N TRP A 115 -0.08 38.31 -15.82
CA TRP A 115 0.35 39.42 -14.98
C TRP A 115 1.55 40.17 -15.56
N ARG A 116 2.54 39.46 -16.10
CA ARG A 116 3.69 40.08 -16.79
C ARG A 116 3.29 40.82 -18.06
N GLY A 117 2.31 40.32 -18.82
CA GLY A 117 1.80 40.99 -20.02
C GLY A 117 1.00 42.26 -19.75
N LEU A 118 0.45 42.42 -18.53
CA LEU A 118 -0.27 43.62 -18.09
C LEU A 118 0.65 44.73 -17.56
N ILE A 119 1.92 44.43 -17.26
CA ILE A 119 2.91 45.37 -16.72
C ILE A 119 3.84 45.94 -17.82
N LEU A 120 3.78 45.38 -19.04
CA LEU A 120 4.47 45.88 -20.24
C LEU A 120 3.52 46.73 -21.11
#